data_AF-A0A318K8C9-F1
#
_entry.id   AF-A0A318K8C9-F1
#
_cell.length_a   1.000
_cell.length_b   1.000
_cell.length_c   1.000
_cell.angle_alpha   90.00
_cell.angle_beta   90.00
_cell.angle_gamma   90.00
#
_symmetry.space_group_name_H-M   'P 1'
#
loop_
_entity.id
_entity.type
_entity.pdbx_description
1 polymer ?
#
loop_
_entity_poly.entity_id
_entity_poly.type
_entity_poly.pdbx_seq_one_letter_code
_entity_poly.pdbx_strand_id
1 'polypeptide(L)'
;MTLSRIATALSLVGAAFILYIGISYLITPDTTAPGFGLPAWPDGDAVAFMNLKGVRDTVLGVLIVVLLAAKQRYALGIVTLVIALVPVGDMITVLSWNGSPAAAFGIHGLTAVFVFLTGALLLREHQVATNTAR
;
A
#
# COMPACT_ATOMS: atom_id res chain seq x y z
N MET A 1 -12.17 20.22 -9.22
CA MET A 1 -10.88 20.07 -9.95
C MET A 1 -9.69 19.82 -9.02
N THR A 2 -9.51 20.55 -7.93
CA THR A 2 -8.36 20.39 -7.01
C THR A 2 -8.33 19.02 -6.32
N LEU A 3 -9.49 18.54 -5.84
CA LEU A 3 -9.61 17.26 -5.13
C LEU A 3 -9.17 16.06 -5.99
N SER A 4 -9.64 15.99 -7.23
CA SER A 4 -9.29 14.94 -8.19
C SER A 4 -7.80 14.89 -8.52
N ARG A 5 -7.14 16.06 -8.59
CA ARG A 5 -5.68 16.14 -8.81
C ARG A 5 -4.92 15.62 -7.60
N ILE A 6 -5.32 16.02 -6.39
CA ILE A 6 -4.72 15.53 -5.15
C ILE A 6 -4.91 14.01 -5.03
N ALA A 7 -6.13 13.50 -5.20
CA ALA A 7 -6.42 12.07 -5.12
C ALA A 7 -5.63 11.25 -6.15
N THR A 8 -5.51 11.76 -7.38
CA THR A 8 -4.67 11.16 -8.43
C THR A 8 -3.20 11.14 -8.02
N ALA A 9 -2.66 12.26 -7.55
CA ALA A 9 -1.26 12.36 -7.13
C ALA A 9 -0.95 11.40 -5.97
N LEU A 10 -1.80 11.38 -4.93
CA LEU A 10 -1.64 10.46 -3.80
C LEU A 10 -1.73 9.00 -4.24
N SER A 11 -2.65 8.65 -5.15
CA SER A 11 -2.77 7.30 -5.70
C SER A 11 -1.50 6.87 -6.45
N LEU A 12 -0.94 7.77 -7.27
CA LEU A 12 0.29 7.50 -8.01
C LEU A 12 1.51 7.39 -7.10
N VAL A 13 1.62 8.25 -6.08
CA VAL A 13 2.68 8.16 -5.06
C VAL A 13 2.58 6.84 -4.30
N GLY A 14 1.37 6.45 -3.86
CA GLY A 14 1.14 5.17 -3.19
C GLY A 14 1.48 3.97 -4.07
N ALA A 15 1.05 3.99 -5.34
CA ALA A 15 1.38 2.95 -6.31
C ALA A 15 2.89 2.85 -6.56
N ALA A 16 3.56 3.98 -6.79
CA ALA A 16 5.01 4.00 -6.99
C ALA A 16 5.77 3.48 -5.76
N PHE A 17 5.33 3.86 -4.56
CA PHE A 17 5.91 3.39 -3.31
C PHE A 17 5.79 1.87 -3.15
N ILE A 18 4.57 1.31 -3.30
CA ILE A 18 4.39 -0.14 -3.11
C ILE A 18 5.01 -0.96 -4.25
N LEU A 19 5.07 -0.42 -5.48
CA LEU A 19 5.83 -1.02 -6.58
C LEU A 19 7.32 -1.07 -6.25
N TYR A 20 7.89 0.03 -5.73
CA TYR A 20 9.27 0.07 -5.30
C TYR A 20 9.56 -0.99 -4.23
N ILE A 21 8.70 -1.10 -3.21
CA ILE A 21 8.86 -2.12 -2.15
C ILE A 21 8.75 -3.53 -2.74
N GLY A 22 7.70 -3.82 -3.51
CA GLY A 22 7.48 -5.13 -4.10
C GLY A 22 8.63 -5.57 -5.00
N ILE A 23 9.08 -4.69 -5.89
CA ILE A 23 10.23 -4.94 -6.78
C ILE A 23 11.52 -5.13 -5.97
N SER A 24 11.73 -4.36 -4.90
CA SER A 24 12.92 -4.51 -4.04
C SER A 24 12.97 -5.88 -3.36
N TYR A 25 11.82 -6.43 -2.95
CA TYR A 25 11.73 -7.81 -2.45
C TYR A 25 11.99 -8.88 -3.53
N LEU A 26 11.79 -8.57 -4.82
CA LEU A 26 12.07 -9.48 -5.93
C LEU A 26 13.53 -9.45 -6.39
N ILE A 27 14.19 -8.30 -6.31
CA ILE A 27 15.54 -8.09 -6.86
C ILE A 27 16.60 -8.14 -5.75
N THR A 28 16.34 -7.50 -4.62
CA THR A 28 17.30 -7.32 -3.51
C THR A 28 16.64 -7.64 -2.16
N PRO A 29 16.11 -8.86 -1.97
CA PRO A 29 15.38 -9.22 -0.74
C PRO A 29 16.24 -9.07 0.53
N ASP A 30 17.51 -9.48 0.48
CA ASP A 30 18.40 -9.50 1.65
C ASP A 30 18.67 -8.10 2.22
N THR A 31 18.69 -7.07 1.37
CA THR A 31 18.85 -5.68 1.81
C THR A 31 17.52 -5.01 2.16
N THR A 32 16.40 -5.58 1.74
CA THR A 32 15.06 -5.00 1.90
C THR A 32 14.38 -5.53 3.17
N ALA A 33 14.44 -6.84 3.40
CA ALA A 33 13.75 -7.50 4.50
C ALA A 33 14.11 -6.97 5.90
N PRO A 34 15.38 -6.63 6.21
CA PRO A 34 15.73 -6.06 7.53
C PRO A 34 14.99 -4.76 7.84
N GLY A 35 14.61 -3.98 6.82
CA GLY A 35 13.86 -2.74 6.98
C GLY A 35 12.39 -2.92 7.34
N PHE A 36 11.84 -4.14 7.26
CA PHE A 36 10.42 -4.39 7.53
C PHE A 36 10.06 -4.26 9.02
N GLY A 37 11.04 -4.47 9.92
CA GLY A 37 10.88 -4.30 11.36
C GLY A 37 10.67 -5.59 12.16
N LEU A 38 10.65 -6.77 11.52
CA LEU A 38 10.65 -8.06 12.22
C LEU A 38 12.03 -8.38 12.81
N PRO A 39 12.12 -9.13 13.91
CA PRO A 39 13.40 -9.46 14.56
C PRO A 39 14.23 -10.49 13.78
N ALA A 40 13.60 -11.25 12.88
CA ALA A 40 14.21 -12.20 11.99
C ALA A 40 13.49 -12.19 10.64
N TRP A 41 14.19 -12.60 9.59
CA TRP A 41 13.69 -12.69 8.22
C TRP A 41 13.96 -14.09 7.65
N PRO A 42 13.18 -14.55 6.66
CA PRO A 42 13.36 -15.86 6.07
C PRO A 42 14.80 -16.09 5.56
N ASP A 43 15.32 -17.28 5.77
CA ASP A 43 16.63 -17.75 5.32
C ASP A 43 16.53 -19.16 4.71
N GLY A 44 17.62 -19.66 4.12
CA GLY A 44 17.63 -20.97 3.44
C GLY A 44 16.53 -21.08 2.38
N ASP A 45 15.77 -22.17 2.38
CA ASP A 45 14.66 -22.35 1.43
C ASP A 45 13.47 -21.39 1.70
N ALA A 46 13.36 -20.85 2.91
CA ALA A 46 12.27 -19.95 3.28
C ALA A 46 12.41 -18.56 2.62
N VAL A 47 13.56 -18.21 2.04
CA VAL A 47 13.70 -16.97 1.23
C VAL A 47 12.66 -16.87 0.11
N ALA A 48 12.09 -18.00 -0.34
CA ALA A 48 10.98 -18.01 -1.29
C ALA A 48 9.76 -17.18 -0.81
N PHE A 49 9.53 -17.05 0.50
CA PHE A 49 8.46 -16.20 1.05
C PHE A 49 8.69 -14.71 0.77
N MET A 50 9.94 -14.26 0.64
CA MET A 50 10.26 -12.89 0.25
C MET A 50 9.80 -12.60 -1.19
N ASN A 51 9.95 -13.57 -2.09
CA ASN A 51 9.44 -13.48 -3.45
C ASN A 51 7.89 -13.40 -3.46
N LEU A 52 7.22 -14.25 -2.68
CA LEU A 52 5.75 -14.19 -2.54
C LEU A 52 5.26 -12.81 -2.06
N LYS A 53 5.97 -12.20 -1.09
CA LYS A 53 5.68 -10.82 -0.66
C LYS A 53 5.90 -9.83 -1.80
N GLY A 54 7.05 -9.90 -2.46
CA GLY A 54 7.38 -9.02 -3.58
C GLY A 54 6.32 -9.03 -4.68
N VAL A 55 5.91 -10.22 -5.12
CA VAL A 55 4.84 -10.38 -6.13
C VAL A 55 3.53 -9.74 -5.67
N ARG A 56 3.11 -9.99 -4.43
CA ARG A 56 1.86 -9.43 -3.90
C ARG A 56 1.89 -7.91 -3.88
N ASP A 57 2.95 -7.32 -3.33
CA ASP A 57 3.08 -5.87 -3.22
C ASP A 57 3.15 -5.21 -4.62
N THR A 58 3.88 -5.82 -5.56
CA THR A 58 3.92 -5.37 -6.96
C THR A 58 2.53 -5.40 -7.59
N VAL A 59 1.78 -6.49 -7.43
CA VAL A 59 0.41 -6.62 -7.98
C VAL A 59 -0.54 -5.58 -7.39
N LEU A 60 -0.46 -5.29 -6.08
CA LEU A 60 -1.27 -4.24 -5.46
C LEU A 60 -0.98 -2.85 -6.06
N GLY A 61 0.29 -2.55 -6.32
CA GLY A 61 0.68 -1.32 -7.01
C GLY A 61 0.16 -1.24 -8.44
N VAL A 62 0.27 -2.33 -9.21
CA VAL A 62 -0.28 -2.41 -10.57
C VAL A 62 -1.80 -2.24 -10.56
N LEU A 63 -2.50 -2.83 -9.60
CA LEU A 63 -3.96 -2.72 -9.47
C LEU A 63 -4.41 -1.26 -9.33
N ILE A 64 -3.70 -0.46 -8.54
CA ILE A 64 -3.97 0.98 -8.39
C ILE A 64 -3.81 1.69 -9.74
N VAL A 65 -2.70 1.45 -10.44
CA VAL A 65 -2.41 2.07 -11.75
C VAL A 65 -3.46 1.69 -12.79
N VAL A 66 -3.85 0.41 -12.86
CA VAL A 66 -4.85 -0.09 -13.82
C VAL A 66 -6.21 0.57 -13.59
N LEU A 67 -6.70 0.60 -12.35
CA LEU A 67 -8.00 1.22 -12.04
C LEU A 67 -7.99 2.73 -12.32
N LEU A 68 -6.87 3.40 -12.02
CA LEU A 68 -6.69 4.82 -12.30
C LEU A 68 -6.68 5.11 -13.81
N ALA A 69 -5.93 4.31 -14.59
CA ALA A 69 -5.85 4.42 -16.05
C ALA A 69 -7.20 4.11 -16.73
N ALA A 70 -7.94 3.13 -16.21
CA ALA A 70 -9.29 2.79 -16.64
C ALA A 70 -10.35 3.83 -16.19
N LYS A 71 -9.94 4.89 -15.48
CA LYS A 71 -10.81 5.94 -14.92
C LYS A 71 -11.89 5.40 -13.96
N GLN A 72 -11.69 4.23 -13.38
CA GLN A 72 -12.60 3.58 -12.43
C GLN A 72 -12.39 4.14 -11.01
N ARG A 73 -12.64 5.43 -10.81
CA ARG A 73 -12.22 6.17 -9.59
C ARG A 73 -12.94 5.73 -8.32
N TYR A 74 -14.24 5.42 -8.41
CA TYR A 74 -15.00 4.92 -7.26
C TYR A 74 -14.52 3.53 -6.82
N ALA A 75 -14.36 2.61 -7.78
CA ALA A 75 -13.80 1.28 -7.53
C ALA A 75 -12.37 1.37 -6.98
N LEU A 76 -11.53 2.28 -7.52
CA LEU A 76 -10.21 2.56 -6.99
C LEU A 76 -10.28 2.99 -5.52
N GLY A 77 -11.22 3.86 -5.14
CA GLY A 77 -11.42 4.27 -3.76
C GLY A 77 -11.72 3.09 -2.82
N ILE A 78 -12.68 2.23 -3.19
CA ILE A 78 -13.00 1.02 -2.42
C ILE A 78 -11.78 0.11 -2.29
N VAL A 79 -11.14 -0.20 -3.42
CA VAL A 79 -9.96 -1.09 -3.45
C VAL A 79 -8.83 -0.51 -2.61
N THR A 80 -8.58 0.80 -2.68
CA THR A 80 -7.54 1.46 -1.89
C THR A 80 -7.83 1.35 -0.39
N LEU A 81 -9.09 1.48 0.04
CA LEU A 81 -9.46 1.24 1.44
C LEU A 81 -9.22 -0.21 1.88
N VAL A 82 -9.51 -1.19 1.01
CA VAL A 82 -9.21 -2.61 1.29
C VAL A 82 -7.70 -2.82 1.36
N ILE A 83 -6.92 -2.20 0.47
CA ILE A 83 -5.45 -2.27 0.48
C ILE A 83 -4.88 -1.72 1.78
N ALA A 84 -5.51 -0.71 2.41
CA ALA A 84 -5.05 -0.18 3.69
C ALA A 84 -5.02 -1.25 4.81
N LEU A 85 -5.75 -2.35 4.67
CA LEU A 85 -5.69 -3.48 5.62
C LEU A 85 -4.33 -4.21 5.58
N VAL A 86 -3.60 -4.16 4.47
CA VAL A 86 -2.27 -4.78 4.33
C VAL A 86 -1.27 -4.17 5.30
N PRO A 87 -0.96 -2.85 5.27
CA PRO A 87 -0.05 -2.25 6.24
C PRO A 87 -0.59 -2.28 7.68
N VAL A 88 -1.92 -2.35 7.89
CA VAL A 88 -2.46 -2.64 9.24
C VAL A 88 -2.05 -4.03 9.71
N GLY A 89 -2.19 -5.04 8.84
CA GLY A 89 -1.76 -6.41 9.12
C GLY A 89 -0.25 -6.51 9.34
N ASP A 90 0.55 -5.82 8.53
CA ASP A 90 2.01 -5.77 8.68
C ASP A 90 2.41 -5.13 10.02
N MET A 91 1.79 -4.00 10.39
CA MET A 91 2.00 -3.35 11.69
C MET A 91 1.69 -4.30 12.86
N ILE A 92 0.51 -4.94 12.83
CA ILE A 92 0.09 -5.88 13.87
C ILE A 92 1.06 -7.06 13.93
N THR A 93 1.50 -7.58 12.79
CA THR A 93 2.45 -8.69 12.71
C THR A 93 3.78 -8.34 13.35
N VAL A 94 4.35 -7.17 13.02
CA VAL A 94 5.60 -6.69 13.62
C VAL A 94 5.48 -6.58 15.14
N LEU A 95 4.41 -5.97 15.65
CA LEU A 95 4.20 -5.83 17.09
C LEU A 95 3.97 -7.19 17.79
N SER A 96 3.21 -8.09 17.17
CA SER A 96 2.88 -9.40 17.74
C SER A 96 4.09 -10.33 17.83
N TRP A 97 5.11 -10.11 17.00
CA TRP A 97 6.35 -10.88 16.98
C TRP A 97 7.52 -10.14 17.62
N ASN A 98 7.27 -9.18 18.52
CA ASN A 98 8.29 -8.42 19.25
C ASN A 98 9.30 -7.70 18.32
N GLY A 99 8.84 -7.30 17.13
CA GLY A 99 9.60 -6.48 16.21
C GLY A 99 9.67 -5.02 16.66
N SER A 100 10.31 -4.18 15.85
CA SER A 100 10.54 -2.77 16.15
C SER A 100 9.23 -1.97 16.21
N PRO A 101 8.85 -1.38 17.37
CA PRO A 101 7.68 -0.51 17.44
C PRO A 101 7.83 0.74 16.57
N ALA A 102 9.07 1.24 16.43
CA ALA A 102 9.35 2.38 15.56
C ALA A 102 9.05 2.05 14.09
N ALA A 103 9.42 0.86 13.60
CA ALA A 103 9.06 0.42 12.26
C ALA A 103 7.55 0.16 12.13
N ALA A 104 6.94 -0.49 13.13
CA ALA A 104 5.52 -0.78 13.15
C ALA A 104 4.67 0.49 12.98
N PHE A 105 4.88 1.50 13.82
CA PHE A 105 4.08 2.73 13.74
C PHE A 105 4.58 3.68 12.65
N GLY A 106 5.90 3.81 12.48
CA GLY A 106 6.52 4.78 11.57
C GLY A 106 6.45 4.38 10.10
N ILE A 107 6.58 3.10 9.77
CA ILE A 107 6.48 2.62 8.38
C ILE A 107 5.05 2.16 8.12
N HIS A 108 4.62 1.11 8.83
CA HIS A 108 3.36 0.44 8.53
C HIS A 108 2.14 1.28 8.95
N GLY A 109 2.14 1.82 10.16
CA GLY A 109 1.07 2.69 10.67
C GLY A 109 0.86 3.94 9.81
N LEU A 110 1.93 4.67 9.49
CA LEU A 110 1.83 5.84 8.60
C LEU A 110 1.38 5.47 7.19
N THR A 111 1.85 4.34 6.64
CA THR A 111 1.38 3.84 5.33
C THR A 111 -0.10 3.50 5.37
N ALA A 112 -0.58 2.82 6.42
CA ALA A 112 -1.99 2.50 6.61
C ALA A 112 -2.86 3.77 6.62
N VAL A 113 -2.47 4.79 7.39
CA VAL A 113 -3.18 6.07 7.44
C VAL A 113 -3.17 6.75 6.08
N PHE A 114 -2.02 6.82 5.41
CA PHE A 114 -1.89 7.42 4.08
C PHE A 114 -2.81 6.75 3.05
N VAL A 115 -2.79 5.42 2.98
CA VAL A 115 -3.60 4.65 2.04
C VAL A 115 -5.09 4.79 2.37
N PHE A 116 -5.47 4.71 3.64
CA PHE A 116 -6.84 4.91 4.08
C PHE A 116 -7.38 6.29 3.69
N LEU A 117 -6.62 7.35 3.98
CA LEU A 117 -7.01 8.72 3.64
C LEU A 117 -7.10 8.92 2.12
N THR A 118 -6.23 8.30 1.34
CA THR A 118 -6.27 8.33 -0.13
C THR A 118 -7.54 7.66 -0.66
N GLY A 119 -7.89 6.47 -0.16
CA GLY A 119 -9.13 5.78 -0.50
C GLY A 119 -10.38 6.57 -0.13
N ALA A 120 -10.41 7.13 1.09
CA ALA A 120 -11.52 7.99 1.55
C ALA A 120 -11.68 9.24 0.68
N LEU A 121 -10.56 9.84 0.24
CA LEU A 121 -10.57 11.01 -0.63
C LEU A 121 -11.17 10.70 -2.01
N LEU A 122 -10.83 9.53 -2.58
CA LEU A 122 -11.37 9.05 -3.85
C LEU A 122 -12.89 8.80 -3.77
N LEU A 123 -13.38 8.24 -2.65
CA LEU A 123 -14.82 8.07 -2.45
C LEU A 123 -15.55 9.41 -2.28
N ARG A 124 -14.95 10.35 -1.55
CA ARG A 124 -15.48 11.71 -1.38
C ARG A 124 -15.54 12.46 -2.71
N GLU A 125 -14.51 12.31 -3.55
CA GLU A 125 -14.48 12.86 -4.91
C GLU A 125 -15.73 12.43 -5.71
N HIS A 126 -16.05 11.14 -5.66
CA HIS A 126 -17.23 10.59 -6.35
C HIS A 126 -18.54 11.18 -5.82
N GLN A 127 -18.73 11.25 -4.49
CA GLN A 127 -19.92 11.82 -3.87
C GLN A 127 -20.16 13.28 -4.27
N VAL A 128 -19.10 14.09 -4.29
CA VAL A 128 -19.19 15.50 -4.70
C VAL A 128 -19.63 15.60 -6.16
N ALA A 129 -19.04 14.81 -7.06
CA ALA A 129 -19.40 14.79 -8.48
C ALA A 129 -20.86 14.39 -8.70
N THR A 130 -21.36 13.39 -7.98
CA THR A 130 -22.77 12.95 -8.08
C THR A 130 -23.74 14.00 -7.53
N ASN A 131 -23.37 14.73 -6.47
CA ASN A 131 -24.25 15.76 -5.89
C ASN A 131 -24.35 17.01 -6.76
N THR A 132 -23.29 17.38 -7.47
CA THR A 132 -23.33 18.51 -8.43
C THR A 132 -24.10 18.22 -9.71
N ALA A 133 -24.37 16.94 -10.00
CA ALA A 133 -25.11 16.51 -11.19
C ALA A 133 -26.62 16.35 -10.96
N ARG A 134 -27.09 16.51 -9.71
CA ARG A 134 -28.50 16.54 -9.32
C ARG A 134 -28.97 17.98 -9.20
#